data_AF-A0AAJ2LN13-F1
#
_entry.id   AF-A0AAJ2LN13-F1
#
_cell.length_a   1.000
_cell.length_b   1.000
_cell.length_c   1.000
_cell.angle_alpha   90.00
_cell.angle_beta   90.00
_cell.angle_gamma   90.00
#
_symmetry.space_group_name_H-M   'P 1'
#
loop_
_entity.id
_entity.type
_entity.pdbx_description
1 polymer ?
#
loop_
_entity_poly.entity_id
_entity_poly.type
_entity_poly.pdbx_seq_one_letter_code
_entity_poly.pdbx_strand_id
1 'polypeptide(L)' 'MNNKFIYSISSIRFDEHYRPADSTRLTTNFANLARGEQREENLRKTLTMINNRFNAL' A
#
# COMPACT_ATOMS: atom_id res chain seq x y z
N MET A 1 -5.73 -33.27 16.89
CA MET A 1 -4.51 -32.46 16.69
C MET A 1 -4.93 -31.10 16.18
N ASN A 2 -4.69 -30.03 16.95
CA ASN A 2 -4.98 -28.66 16.51
C ASN A 2 -3.85 -28.17 15.59
N ASN A 3 -4.07 -28.19 14.28
CA ASN A 3 -3.18 -27.51 13.34
C ASN A 3 -3.32 -26.00 13.56
N LYS A 4 -2.44 -25.42 14.39
CA LYS A 4 -2.37 -23.97 14.56
C LYS A 4 -2.03 -23.36 13.20
N PHE A 5 -2.90 -22.48 12.72
CA PHE A 5 -2.64 -21.70 11.51
C PHE A 5 -1.43 -20.79 11.77
N ILE A 6 -0.31 -21.04 11.08
CA ILE A 6 0.89 -20.21 11.17
C ILE A 6 0.75 -19.12 10.11
N TYR A 7 0.72 -17.87 10.56
CA TYR A 7 0.76 -16.70 9.69
C TYR A 7 1.89 -15.78 10.11
N SER A 8 2.43 -15.04 9.14
CA SER A 8 3.40 -13.98 9.36
C SER A 8 2.82 -12.65 8.87
N ILE A 9 3.15 -11.58 9.58
CA ILE A 9 2.79 -10.22 9.19
C ILE A 9 4.09 -9.50 8.85
N SER A 10 4.14 -8.89 7.68
CA SER A 10 5.20 -7.96 7.29
C SER A 10 4.62 -6.56 7.13
N SER A 11 5.47 -5.56 7.31
CA SER A 11 5.09 -4.17 7.12
C SER A 11 6.15 -3.48 6.29
N ILE A 12 5.70 -2.72 5.30
CA ILE A 12 6.53 -1.88 4.46
C ILE A 12 5.97 -0.47 4.49
N ARG A 13 6.85 0.53 4.36
CA ARG A 13 6.44 1.93 4.38
C ARG A 13 5.54 2.23 3.18
N PHE A 14 4.44 2.93 3.42
CA PHE A 14 3.61 3.49 2.38
C PHE A 14 4.12 4.89 1.99
N ASP A 15 4.96 4.95 0.98
CA ASP A 15 5.49 6.18 0.38
C ASP A 15 5.42 6.13 -1.17
N GLU A 16 5.99 7.11 -1.87
CA GLU A 16 5.97 7.16 -3.34
C GLU A 16 6.69 5.97 -4.01
N HIS A 17 7.55 5.28 -3.26
CA HIS A 17 8.27 4.09 -3.71
C HIS A 17 7.59 2.79 -3.28
N TYR A 18 6.45 2.86 -2.57
CA TYR A 18 5.70 1.70 -2.13
C TYR A 18 5.45 0.74 -3.29
N ARG A 19 5.85 -0.51 -3.07
CA ARG A 19 5.67 -1.60 -4.01
C ARG A 19 5.31 -2.86 -3.20
N PRO A 20 4.08 -3.37 -3.33
CA PRO A 20 3.72 -4.63 -2.70
C PRO A 20 4.59 -5.75 -3.29
N ALA A 21 4.89 -6.78 -2.49
CA ALA A 21 5.56 -7.98 -3.01
C ALA A 21 4.67 -8.65 -4.05
N ASP A 22 5.27 -9.31 -5.05
CA ASP A 22 4.51 -9.90 -6.17
C ASP A 22 3.49 -10.96 -5.71
N SER A 23 3.72 -11.61 -4.57
CA SER A 23 2.81 -12.56 -3.93
C SER A 23 1.71 -11.93 -3.08
N THR A 24 1.72 -10.60 -2.93
CA THR A 24 0.72 -9.88 -2.14
C THR A 24 -0.61 -9.92 -2.86
N ARG A 25 -1.61 -10.53 -2.23
CA ARG A 25 -2.99 -10.51 -2.75
C ARG A 25 -3.53 -9.08 -2.69
N LEU A 26 -3.53 -8.39 -3.83
CA LEU A 26 -3.92 -6.98 -3.99
C LEU A 26 -5.44 -6.79 -3.80
N THR A 27 -5.88 -6.91 -2.55
CA THR A 27 -7.30 -6.81 -2.17
C THR A 27 -7.66 -5.45 -1.59
N THR A 28 -6.69 -4.54 -1.47
CA THR A 28 -6.90 -3.20 -0.92
C THR A 28 -6.62 -2.11 -1.96
N ASN A 29 -7.36 -1.00 -1.86
CA ASN A 29 -7.26 0.13 -2.79
C ASN A 29 -5.83 0.69 -2.89
N PHE A 30 -5.07 0.71 -1.79
CA PHE A 30 -3.66 1.17 -1.78
C PHE A 30 -2.73 0.25 -2.56
N ALA A 31 -2.96 -1.06 -2.50
CA ALA A 31 -2.18 -2.03 -3.27
C ALA A 31 -2.45 -1.89 -4.78
N ASN A 32 -3.69 -1.51 -5.15
CA ASN A 32 -4.06 -1.23 -6.55
C ASN A 32 -3.45 0.07 -7.09
N LEU A 33 -3.32 1.12 -6.27
CA LEU A 33 -2.63 2.35 -6.64
C LEU A 33 -1.15 2.10 -7.00
N ALA A 34 -0.56 1.07 -6.40
CA ALA A 34 0.85 0.73 -6.54
C ALA A 34 1.18 -0.14 -7.78
N ARG A 35 0.32 -0.15 -8.82
CA ARG A 35 0.46 -1.02 -10.00
C ARG A 35 0.60 -0.25 -11.31
N GLY A 36 1.28 -0.88 -12.28
CA GLY A 36 1.41 -0.39 -13.64
C GLY A 36 2.41 0.75 -13.78
N GLU A 37 2.56 1.27 -14.99
CA GLU A 37 3.57 2.30 -15.29
C GLU A 37 3.30 3.62 -14.54
N GLN A 38 2.03 3.91 -14.23
CA GLN A 38 1.62 5.11 -13.50
C GLN A 38 1.69 4.97 -11.96
N ARG A 39 2.28 3.88 -11.45
CA ARG A 39 2.40 3.60 -10.01
C ARG A 39 2.85 4.82 -9.20
N GLU A 40 3.98 5.39 -9.57
CA GLU A 40 4.63 6.46 -8.80
C GLU A 40 3.78 7.74 -8.79
N GLU A 41 3.19 8.08 -9.93
CA GLU A 41 2.27 9.21 -10.06
C GLU A 41 1.02 9.03 -9.17
N ASN A 42 0.43 7.84 -9.18
CA ASN A 42 -0.74 7.51 -8.36
C ASN A 42 -0.44 7.61 -6.86
N LEU A 43 0.72 7.10 -6.43
CA LEU A 43 1.17 7.16 -5.04
C LEU A 43 1.42 8.62 -4.62
N ARG A 44 2.13 9.42 -5.43
CA ARG A 44 2.35 10.85 -5.16
C ARG A 44 1.05 11.63 -5.03
N LYS A 45 0.12 11.47 -5.97
CA LYS A 45 -1.19 12.14 -5.93
C LYS A 45 -1.94 11.81 -4.63
N THR A 46 -1.89 10.54 -4.22
CA THR A 46 -2.55 10.08 -3.00
C THR A 46 -1.91 10.67 -1.75
N LEU A 47 -0.59 10.66 -1.66
CA LEU A 47 0.15 11.25 -0.52
C LEU A 47 -0.08 12.76 -0.43
N THR A 48 -0.08 13.48 -1.56
CA THR A 48 -0.43 14.91 -1.60
C THR A 48 -1.85 15.16 -1.12
N MET A 49 -2.83 14.36 -1.55
CA MET A 49 -4.21 14.48 -1.07
C MET A 49 -4.30 14.28 0.46
N ILE A 50 -3.59 13.29 1.00
CA ILE A 50 -3.54 13.03 2.45
C ILE A 50 -2.92 14.23 3.18
N ASN A 51 -1.77 14.71 2.73
CA ASN A 51 -1.08 15.87 3.33
C ASN A 51 -1.97 17.12 3.31
N ASN A 52 -2.62 17.40 2.17
CA ASN A 52 -3.50 18.56 2.05
C ASN A 52 -4.71 18.47 2.99
N ARG A 53 -5.30 17.28 3.14
CA ARG A 53 -6.43 17.08 4.07
C ARG A 53 -6.00 17.17 5.52
N PHE A 54 -4.81 16.68 5.86
CA PHE A 54 -4.27 16.77 7.22
C PHE A 54 -4.00 18.22 7.61
N ASN A 55 -3.44 19.02 6.70
CA ASN A 55 -3.13 20.43 6.93
C ASN A 55 -4.33 21.38 6.80
N ALA A 56 -5.52 20.86 6.46
CA ALA A 56 -6.76 21.63 6.39
C ALA A 56 -7.58 21.57 7.69
N LEU A 57 -7.08 20.85 8.70
CA LEU A 57 -7.61 20.78 10.07
C LEU A 57 -6.86 21.76 10.99
#